data_AF-A0A4Y5ZRA6-F1
#
_entry.id   AF-A0A4Y5ZRA6-F1
#
_cell.length_a   1.000
_cell.length_b   1.000
_cell.length_c   1.000
_cell.angle_alpha   90.00
_cell.angle_beta   90.00
_cell.angle_gamma   90.00
#
_symmetry.space_group_name_H-M   'P 1'
#
loop_
_entity.id
_entity.type
_entity.pdbx_description
1 polymer ?
#
loop_
_entity_poly.entity_id
_entity_poly.type
_entity_poly.pdbx_seq_one_letter_code
_entity_poly.pdbx_strand_id
1 'polypeptide(L)'
;MLARWTDDDLYGIIRAAKRQKTFILHDGPPYANGSIHIGHSVNKILKDIIVKSKGLAGYDSPYVPGWDCHGLPIELKVEQEYGKPGEKFTAAEFRAKCREYAATS
;
A
#
# COMPACT_ATOMS: atom_id res chain seq x y z
N MET A 1 4.43 -13.14 18.02
CA MET A 1 5.32 -11.96 17.86
C MET A 1 4.60 -10.81 17.16
N LEU A 2 4.15 -10.96 15.90
CA LEU A 2 3.41 -9.91 15.18
C LEU A 2 2.09 -9.51 15.85
N ALA A 3 1.27 -10.49 16.27
CA ALA A 3 0.02 -10.22 16.98
C ALA A 3 0.22 -9.30 18.19
N ARG A 4 1.22 -9.60 19.02
CA ARG A 4 1.62 -8.75 20.15
C ARG A 4 1.96 -7.32 19.73
N TRP A 5 2.71 -7.13 18.63
CA TRP A 5 3.05 -5.78 18.16
C TRP A 5 1.82 -4.97 17.74
N THR A 6 0.82 -5.64 17.17
CA THR A 6 -0.46 -5.03 16.82
C THR A 6 -1.29 -4.72 18.06
N ASP A 7 -1.42 -5.68 18.98
CA ASP A 7 -2.21 -5.52 20.20
C ASP A 7 -1.66 -4.41 21.10
N ASP A 8 -0.33 -4.30 21.19
CA ASP A 8 0.36 -3.28 21.98
C ASP A 8 0.41 -1.90 21.29
N ASP A 9 -0.02 -1.77 20.02
CA ASP A 9 0.27 -0.62 19.16
C ASP A 9 1.76 -0.20 19.23
N LEU A 10 2.66 -1.18 19.07
CA LEU A 10 4.10 -0.96 19.20
C LEU A 10 4.59 0.17 18.27
N TYR A 11 3.98 0.29 17.08
CA TYR A 11 4.29 1.36 16.15
C TYR A 11 3.93 2.74 16.72
N GLY A 12 2.72 2.91 17.25
CA GLY A 12 2.29 4.14 17.93
C GLY A 12 3.16 4.47 19.13
N ILE A 13 3.52 3.48 19.95
CA ILE A 13 4.42 3.64 21.10
C ILE A 13 5.79 4.16 20.65
N ILE A 14 6.40 3.53 19.64
CA ILE A 14 7.71 3.96 19.11
C ILE A 14 7.63 5.41 18.64
N ARG A 15 6.57 5.79 17.92
CA ARG A 15 6.38 7.15 17.42
C ARG A 15 6.19 8.16 18.54
N ALA A 16 5.35 7.86 19.53
CA ALA A 16 5.08 8.75 20.67
C ALA A 16 6.35 9.01 21.52
N ALA A 17 7.26 8.05 21.57
CA ALA A 17 8.55 8.21 22.25
C ALA A 17 9.55 9.12 21.49
N LYS A 18 9.32 9.40 20.20
CA LYS A 18 10.17 10.32 19.41
C LYS A 18 9.66 11.74 19.54
N ARG A 19 10.55 12.65 19.95
CA ARG A 19 10.25 14.09 20.19
C ARG A 19 11.15 15.04 19.38
N GLN A 20 11.82 14.53 18.34
CA GLN A 20 12.78 15.31 17.52
C GLN A 20 12.22 15.63 16.13
N LYS A 21 13.10 16.04 15.20
CA LYS A 21 12.81 16.33 13.80
C LYS A 21 12.14 15.15 13.10
N THR A 22 11.23 15.45 12.18
CA THR A 22 10.54 14.44 11.37
C THR A 22 11.38 14.06 10.14
N PHE A 23 11.40 12.77 9.82
CA PHE A 23 11.94 12.25 8.56
C PHE A 23 10.81 11.57 7.79
N ILE A 24 10.56 12.01 6.55
CA ILE A 24 9.50 11.46 5.71
C ILE A 24 10.13 10.68 4.56
N LEU A 25 9.77 9.40 4.46
CA LEU A 25 10.03 8.59 3.28
C LEU A 25 8.71 8.40 2.53
N HIS A 26 8.62 8.98 1.34
CA HIS A 26 7.45 8.80 0.48
C HIS A 26 7.46 7.39 -0.13
N ASP A 27 6.41 6.63 0.18
CA ASP A 27 6.20 5.32 -0.41
C ASP A 27 5.60 5.47 -1.80
N GLY A 28 6.35 5.07 -2.84
CA GLY A 28 5.77 4.85 -4.16
C GLY A 28 4.70 3.76 -4.06
N PRO A 29 3.42 4.07 -4.35
CA PRO A 29 2.32 3.14 -4.15
C PRO A 29 2.44 1.98 -5.14
N PRO A 30 2.46 0.70 -4.70
CA PRO A 30 2.28 -0.43 -5.62
C PRO A 30 0.92 -0.37 -6.31
N TYR A 31 0.85 -0.92 -7.52
CA TYR A 31 -0.42 -1.13 -8.23
C TYR A 31 -1.25 -2.19 -7.52
N ALA A 32 -2.54 -1.89 -7.30
CA ALA A 32 -3.50 -2.80 -6.69
C ALA A 32 -4.09 -3.76 -7.75
N ASN A 33 -3.25 -4.60 -8.37
CA ASN A 33 -3.68 -5.45 -9.48
C ASN A 33 -3.07 -6.87 -9.54
N GLY A 34 -2.54 -7.37 -8.43
CA GLY A 34 -2.05 -8.74 -8.35
C GLY A 34 -1.16 -9.04 -7.16
N SER A 35 -0.70 -10.29 -7.11
CA SER A 35 0.09 -10.80 -6.00
C SER A 35 1.46 -10.14 -5.84
N ILE A 36 1.88 -9.99 -4.60
CA ILE A 36 3.22 -9.56 -4.22
C ILE A 36 4.26 -10.54 -4.76
N HIS A 37 5.34 -9.99 -5.33
CA HIS A 37 6.51 -10.74 -5.80
C HIS A 37 7.80 -10.22 -5.12
N ILE A 38 8.92 -10.91 -5.32
CA ILE A 38 10.18 -10.60 -4.61
C ILE A 38 10.65 -9.14 -4.73
N GLY A 39 10.44 -8.51 -5.89
CA GLY A 39 10.71 -7.08 -6.10
C GLY A 39 9.97 -6.17 -5.12
N HIS A 40 8.71 -6.48 -4.79
CA HIS A 40 7.96 -5.76 -3.76
C HIS A 40 8.59 -5.96 -2.38
N SER A 41 8.96 -7.21 -2.03
CA SER A 41 9.61 -7.51 -0.75
C SER A 41 10.91 -6.75 -0.59
N VAL A 42 11.78 -6.76 -1.61
CA VAL A 42 13.06 -6.02 -1.60
C VAL A 42 12.81 -4.52 -1.40
N ASN A 43 11.84 -3.94 -2.13
CA ASN A 43 11.50 -2.53 -2.00
C ASN A 43 11.04 -2.17 -0.58
N LYS A 44 10.14 -2.96 -0.01
CA LYS A 44 9.55 -2.68 1.32
C LYS A 44 10.56 -2.92 2.45
N ILE A 45 11.41 -3.94 2.35
CA ILE A 45 12.47 -4.20 3.33
C ILE A 45 13.47 -3.05 3.35
N LEU A 46 13.92 -2.55 2.20
CA LEU A 46 14.86 -1.43 2.14
C LEU A 46 14.26 -0.16 2.77
N LYS A 47 12.99 0.14 2.48
CA LYS A 47 12.28 1.28 3.09
C LYS A 47 12.17 1.13 4.61
N ASP A 48 11.81 -0.06 5.09
CA ASP A 48 11.72 -0.37 6.52
C ASP A 48 13.07 -0.19 7.25
N ILE A 49 14.17 -0.65 6.65
CA ILE A 49 15.53 -0.44 7.19
C ILE A 49 15.84 1.05 7.34
N ILE A 50 15.52 1.87 6.33
CA ILE A 50 15.78 3.31 6.37
C ILE A 50 14.95 3.99 7.46
N VAL A 51 13.64 3.69 7.52
CA VAL A 51 12.71 4.24 8.52
C VAL A 51 13.18 3.89 9.94
N LYS A 52 13.54 2.63 10.18
CA LYS A 52 14.06 2.18 11.49
C LYS A 52 15.39 2.83 11.83
N SER A 53 16.32 2.93 10.88
CA SER A 53 17.61 3.60 11.07
C SER A 53 17.44 5.06 11.50
N LYS A 54 16.55 5.80 10.83
CA LYS A 54 16.23 7.19 11.19
C LYS A 54 15.52 7.29 12.55
N GLY A 55 14.61 6.36 12.84
CA GLY A 55 13.98 6.27 14.17
C GLY A 55 14.98 6.01 15.29
N LEU A 56 15.97 5.14 15.08
CA LEU A 56 17.06 4.88 16.03
C LEU A 56 18.00 6.08 16.18
N ALA A 57 18.19 6.86 15.11
CA ALA A 57 18.94 8.13 15.15
C ALA A 57 18.17 9.29 15.80
N GLY A 58 16.94 9.06 16.31
CA GLY A 58 16.17 10.01 17.10
C GLY A 58 15.01 10.70 16.38
N TYR A 59 14.86 10.51 15.07
CA TYR A 59 13.82 11.16 14.26
C TYR A 59 12.43 10.53 14.51
N ASP A 60 11.35 11.32 14.42
CA ASP A 60 10.02 10.75 14.16
C ASP A 60 9.94 10.38 12.67
N SER A 61 9.85 9.10 12.36
CA SER A 61 9.90 8.58 10.99
C SER A 61 8.63 7.82 10.66
N PRO A 62 7.52 8.52 10.36
CA PRO A 62 6.29 7.86 9.93
C PRO A 62 6.48 7.16 8.58
N TYR A 63 5.85 6.00 8.43
CA TYR A 63 5.78 5.26 7.18
C TYR A 63 4.33 5.01 6.85
N VAL A 64 3.86 5.65 5.78
CA VAL A 64 2.48 5.56 5.31
C VAL A 64 2.51 4.87 3.96
N PRO A 65 2.08 3.60 3.86
CA PRO A 65 1.98 2.92 2.59
C PRO A 65 0.82 3.48 1.77
N GLY A 66 0.96 3.47 0.44
CA GLY A 66 -0.11 3.85 -0.50
C GLY A 66 -0.43 2.73 -1.48
N TRP A 67 -1.50 2.91 -2.24
CA TRP A 67 -1.91 2.00 -3.32
C TRP A 67 -2.33 2.81 -4.56
N ASP A 68 -1.94 2.34 -5.73
CA ASP A 68 -2.42 2.87 -7.01
C ASP A 68 -3.62 2.03 -7.46
N CYS A 69 -4.81 2.62 -7.30
CA CYS A 69 -6.10 1.96 -7.45
C CYS A 69 -6.82 2.33 -8.77
N HIS A 70 -6.13 2.98 -9.70
CA HIS A 70 -6.73 3.39 -10.98
C HIS A 70 -5.87 3.00 -12.18
N GLY A 71 -6.39 3.31 -13.37
CA GLY A 71 -5.69 3.19 -14.63
C GLY A 71 -5.88 1.85 -15.33
N LEU A 72 -5.31 1.80 -16.53
CA LEU A 72 -5.42 0.68 -17.46
C LEU A 72 -5.06 -0.69 -16.85
N PRO A 73 -4.08 -0.82 -15.93
CA PRO A 73 -3.75 -2.13 -15.38
C PRO A 73 -4.89 -2.80 -14.60
N ILE A 74 -5.79 -2.02 -13.98
CA ILE A 74 -6.98 -2.55 -13.29
C ILE A 74 -8.10 -2.77 -14.30
N GLU A 75 -8.30 -1.82 -15.21
CA GLU A 75 -9.33 -1.93 -16.26
C GLU A 75 -9.12 -3.21 -17.09
N LEU A 76 -7.89 -3.52 -17.50
CA LEU A 76 -7.57 -4.75 -18.24
C LEU A 76 -7.87 -6.03 -17.46
N LYS A 77 -7.67 -6.03 -16.13
CA LYS A 77 -7.99 -7.19 -15.30
C LYS A 77 -9.49 -7.41 -15.20
N VAL A 78 -10.25 -6.35 -14.96
CA VAL A 78 -11.72 -6.40 -14.93
C VAL A 78 -12.29 -6.76 -16.30
N GLU A 79 -11.73 -6.25 -17.40
CA GLU A 79 -12.13 -6.65 -18.75
C GLU A 79 -11.89 -8.14 -19.02
N GLN A 80 -10.79 -8.71 -18.53
CA GLN A 80 -10.50 -10.14 -18.67
C GLN A 80 -11.49 -11.01 -17.88
N GLU A 81 -11.90 -10.59 -16.69
CA GLU A 81 -12.79 -11.37 -15.82
C GLU A 81 -14.27 -11.21 -16.20
N TYR A 82 -14.70 -10.00 -16.54
CA TYR A 82 -16.12 -9.67 -16.71
C TYR A 82 -16.47 -9.37 -18.16
N GLY A 83 -15.58 -8.73 -18.92
CA GLY A 83 -15.80 -8.27 -20.29
C GLY A 83 -15.78 -6.74 -20.42
N LYS A 84 -15.87 -6.25 -21.66
CA LYS A 84 -15.71 -4.82 -21.97
C LYS A 84 -16.95 -3.98 -21.64
N PRO A 85 -16.75 -2.72 -21.21
CA PRO A 85 -17.84 -1.76 -21.09
C PRO A 85 -18.47 -1.48 -22.47
N GLY A 86 -19.80 -1.35 -22.52
CA GLY A 86 -20.57 -1.15 -23.75
C GLY A 86 -21.04 -2.45 -24.44
N GLU A 87 -20.48 -3.60 -24.05
CA GLU A 87 -20.96 -4.91 -24.52
C GLU A 87 -21.85 -5.59 -23.46
N LYS A 88 -21.26 -5.90 -22.31
CA LYS A 88 -21.93 -6.63 -21.21
C LYS A 88 -22.32 -5.76 -20.02
N PHE A 89 -21.72 -4.57 -19.90
CA PHE A 89 -21.92 -3.66 -18.78
C PHE A 89 -21.99 -2.21 -19.25
N THR A 90 -22.66 -1.38 -18.46
CA THR A 90 -22.52 0.07 -18.56
C THR A 90 -21.15 0.52 -18.05
N ALA A 91 -20.71 1.71 -18.46
CA ALA A 91 -19.47 2.30 -17.95
C ALA A 91 -19.50 2.50 -16.42
N ALA A 92 -20.67 2.76 -15.84
CA ALA A 92 -20.84 2.93 -14.40
C ALA A 92 -20.61 1.61 -13.64
N GLU A 93 -21.19 0.51 -14.12
CA GLU A 93 -21.01 -0.83 -13.56
C GLU A 93 -19.56 -1.29 -13.70
N PHE A 94 -18.93 -1.04 -14.86
CA PHE A 94 -17.52 -1.36 -15.07
C PHE A 94 -16.61 -0.62 -14.07
N ARG A 95 -16.82 0.68 -13.87
CA ARG A 95 -16.06 1.46 -12.86
C ARG A 95 -16.31 0.98 -11.43
N ALA A 96 -17.51 0.48 -11.12
CA ALA A 96 -17.79 -0.12 -9.82
C ALA A 96 -16.97 -1.41 -9.63
N LYS A 97 -16.91 -2.26 -10.66
CA LYS A 97 -16.07 -3.47 -10.65
C LYS A 97 -14.58 -3.17 -10.53
N CYS A 98 -14.07 -2.13 -11.21
CA CYS A 98 -12.68 -1.69 -11.02
C CYS A 98 -12.38 -1.27 -9.57
N ARG A 99 -13.30 -0.58 -8.90
CA ARG A 99 -13.14 -0.22 -7.48
C ARG A 99 -13.18 -1.44 -6.56
N GLU A 100 -14.09 -2.37 -6.82
CA GLU A 100 -14.17 -3.63 -6.07
C GLU A 100 -12.86 -4.42 -6.20
N TYR A 101 -12.35 -4.56 -7.43
CA TYR A 101 -11.10 -5.27 -7.73
C TYR A 101 -9.89 -4.64 -7.01
N ALA A 102 -9.78 -3.31 -7.04
CA ALA A 102 -8.70 -2.58 -6.38
C ALA A 102 -8.73 -2.69 -4.85
N ALA A 103 -9.93 -2.87 -4.25
CA ALA A 103 -10.09 -2.99 -2.80
C ALA A 103 -9.77 -4.40 -2.27
N THR A 104 -9.79 -5.41 -3.14
CA THR A 104 -9.52 -6.82 -2.80
C THR A 104 -8.10 -7.26 -3.15
N SER A 105 -7.36 -6.42 -3.89
CA SER A 105 -6.00 -6.70 -4.36
C SER A 105 -4.93 -6.36 -3.33
#